data_AF-A0A2I4DEH2-F1
#
_entry.id   AF-A0A2I4DEH2-F1
#
_cell.length_a   1.000
_cell.length_b   1.000
_cell.length_c   1.000
_cell.angle_alpha   90.00
_cell.angle_beta   90.00
_cell.angle_gamma   90.00
#
_symmetry.space_group_name_H-M   'P 1'
#
loop_
_entity.id
_entity.type
_entity.pdbx_description
1 polymer ?
#
loop_
_entity_poly.entity_id
_entity_poly.type
_entity_poly.pdbx_seq_one_letter_code
_entity_poly.pdbx_strand_id
1 'polypeptide(L)'
;MSYLPDCCGGKESASVLFPSCTVRYDVHPFYSSVNASGAKPTPLVPPPPGKSQISSPTLIAIVASISVSAVLFAIRYFFLSKRAKTKDMTSQ
;
A
#
# COMPACT_ATOMS: atom_id res chain seq x y z
N MET A 1 -11.05 -12.66 -1.60
CA MET A 1 -10.15 -11.61 -1.10
C MET A 1 -10.68 -10.27 -1.60
N SER A 2 -11.22 -9.48 -0.68
CA SER A 2 -11.94 -8.23 -0.93
C SER A 2 -10.99 -7.03 -0.78
N TYR A 3 -10.03 -6.91 -1.69
CA TYR A 3 -9.02 -5.85 -1.65
C TYR A 3 -9.58 -4.46 -2.03
N LEU A 4 -10.69 -4.40 -2.78
CA LEU A 4 -11.33 -3.14 -3.16
C LEU A 4 -11.87 -2.32 -1.95
N PRO A 5 -12.68 -2.89 -1.04
CA PRO A 5 -13.19 -2.14 0.10
C PRO A 5 -12.08 -1.72 1.08
N ASP A 6 -11.03 -2.54 1.28
CA ASP A 6 -9.90 -2.17 2.15
C ASP A 6 -9.01 -1.07 1.55
N CYS A 7 -8.85 -1.05 0.22
CA CYS A 7 -7.97 -0.09 -0.46
C CYS A 7 -8.66 1.24 -0.78
N CYS A 8 -9.95 1.21 -1.11
CA CYS A 8 -10.66 2.34 -1.72
C CYS A 8 -12.07 2.55 -1.16
N GLY A 9 -12.44 1.89 -0.06
CA GLY A 9 -13.73 2.05 0.60
C GLY A 9 -14.03 3.52 0.92
N GLY A 10 -15.11 4.05 0.36
CA GLY A 10 -15.56 5.43 0.59
C GLY A 10 -15.08 6.48 -0.43
N LYS A 11 -14.33 6.11 -1.48
CA LYS A 11 -13.98 7.03 -2.58
C LYS A 11 -14.99 6.98 -3.72
N GLU A 12 -15.40 8.15 -4.20
CA GLU A 12 -16.32 8.32 -5.34
C GLU A 12 -15.68 7.91 -6.68
N SER A 13 -14.36 8.00 -6.80
CA SER A 13 -13.60 7.49 -7.95
C SER A 13 -12.21 6.99 -7.50
N ALA A 14 -11.82 5.82 -7.98
CA ALA A 14 -10.58 5.12 -7.62
C ALA A 14 -10.00 4.37 -8.82
N SER A 15 -8.68 4.27 -8.90
CA SER A 15 -7.98 3.49 -9.92
C SER A 15 -6.86 2.70 -9.25
N VAL A 16 -6.97 1.37 -9.31
CA VAL A 16 -6.07 0.43 -8.67
C VAL A 16 -5.29 -0.30 -9.75
N LEU A 17 -3.96 -0.23 -9.67
CA LEU A 17 -3.06 -0.94 -10.55
C LEU A 17 -2.76 -2.31 -9.93
N PHE A 18 -3.27 -3.37 -10.54
CA PHE A 18 -2.89 -4.73 -10.25
C PHE A 18 -1.73 -5.15 -11.16
N PRO A 19 -0.99 -6.22 -10.80
CA PRO A 19 0.16 -6.69 -11.58
C PRO A 19 -0.16 -7.01 -13.05
N SER A 20 -1.42 -7.31 -13.36
CA SER A 20 -1.89 -7.72 -14.69
C SER A 20 -2.98 -6.83 -15.28
N CYS A 21 -3.60 -5.94 -14.51
CA CYS A 21 -4.71 -5.13 -14.99
C CYS A 21 -4.89 -3.85 -14.17
N THR A 22 -5.45 -2.82 -14.80
CA THR A 22 -5.84 -1.58 -14.11
C THR A 22 -7.35 -1.60 -13.91
N VAL A 23 -7.79 -1.62 -12.66
CA VAL A 23 -9.20 -1.55 -12.31
C VAL A 23 -9.53 -0.11 -11.97
N ARG A 24 -10.48 0.50 -12.68
CA ARG A 24 -11.01 1.83 -12.37
C ARG A 24 -12.45 1.70 -11.94
N TYR A 25 -12.78 2.26 -10.79
CA TYR A 25 -14.13 2.31 -10.25
C TYR A 25 -14.52 3.78 -10.09
N ASP A 26 -15.68 4.15 -10.60
CA ASP A 26 -16.27 5.47 -10.44
C ASP A 26 -17.76 5.29 -10.16
N VAL A 27 -18.32 6.13 -9.31
CA VAL A 27 -19.76 6.17 -9.04
C VAL A 27 -20.53 6.65 -10.26
N HIS A 28 -19.91 7.46 -11.12
CA HIS A 28 -20.48 7.88 -12.39
C HIS A 28 -20.13 6.88 -13.50
N PRO A 29 -21.10 6.48 -14.36
CA PRO A 29 -20.85 5.59 -15.48
C PRO A 29 -19.91 6.26 -16.48
N PHE A 30 -18.67 5.80 -16.52
CA PHE A 30 -17.64 6.24 -17.47
C PHE A 30 -17.60 5.38 -18.73
N TYR A 31 -18.24 4.20 -18.71
CA TYR A 31 -18.42 3.38 -19.88
C TYR A 31 -19.67 3.86 -20.62
N SER A 32 -19.49 4.31 -21.86
CA SER A 32 -20.62 4.63 -22.73
C SER A 32 -21.43 3.35 -22.92
N SER A 33 -22.69 3.34 -22.49
CA SER A 33 -23.62 2.29 -22.89
C SER A 33 -23.71 2.34 -24.42
N VAL A 34 -23.68 1.17 -25.06
CA VAL A 34 -23.66 1.00 -26.54
C VAL A 34 -24.91 1.60 -27.22
N ASN A 35 -25.82 2.22 -26.47
CA ASN A 35 -27.04 2.87 -26.95
C ASN A 35 -26.94 4.41 -26.97
N ALA A 36 -25.77 4.98 -27.25
CA ALA A 36 -25.63 6.41 -27.52
C ALA A 36 -25.32 6.63 -29.01
N SER A 37 -26.36 6.57 -29.84
CA SER A 37 -26.35 7.17 -31.18
C SER A 37 -25.98 8.65 -31.05
N GLY A 38 -24.80 9.04 -31.53
CA GLY A 38 -24.47 10.45 -31.80
C GLY A 38 -23.56 11.20 -30.81
N ALA A 39 -22.54 10.57 -30.21
CA ALA A 39 -21.52 11.33 -29.47
C ALA A 39 -20.25 11.55 -30.31
N LYS A 40 -20.06 12.81 -30.75
CA LYS A 40 -18.83 13.38 -31.30
C LYS A 40 -17.59 12.91 -30.52
N PRO A 41 -16.45 12.55 -31.17
CA PRO A 41 -15.25 12.14 -30.45
C PRO A 41 -14.78 13.28 -29.55
N THR A 42 -14.92 13.10 -28.24
CA THR A 42 -14.39 14.00 -27.23
C THR A 42 -12.88 14.12 -27.44
N PRO A 43 -12.29 15.34 -27.44
CA PRO A 43 -10.84 15.48 -27.49
C PRO A 43 -10.21 14.64 -26.39
N LEU A 44 -9.21 13.81 -26.73
CA LEU A 44 -8.41 13.07 -25.77
C LEU A 44 -7.73 14.08 -24.85
N VAL A 45 -8.35 14.38 -23.72
CA VAL A 45 -7.67 15.08 -22.62
C VAL A 45 -6.59 14.11 -22.14
N PRO A 46 -5.31 14.50 -22.15
CA PRO A 46 -4.25 13.63 -21.63
C PRO A 46 -4.58 13.25 -20.18
N PRO A 47 -4.37 11.97 -19.79
CA PRO A 47 -4.67 11.53 -18.44
C PRO A 47 -3.94 12.44 -17.44
N PRO A 48 -4.60 12.89 -16.35
CA PRO A 48 -3.91 13.66 -15.33
C PRO A 48 -2.72 12.84 -14.84
N PRO A 49 -1.53 13.45 -14.65
CA PRO A 49 -0.35 12.73 -14.17
C PRO A 49 -0.66 12.12 -12.80
N GLY A 50 -0.97 10.83 -12.79
CA GLY A 50 -1.24 10.05 -11.59
C GLY A 50 0.06 9.81 -10.83
N LYS A 51 0.55 10.82 -10.12
CA LYS A 51 1.68 10.68 -9.21
C LYS A 51 1.21 10.49 -7.77
N SER A 52 0.74 9.28 -7.46
CA SER A 52 0.69 8.81 -6.07
C SER A 52 2.11 8.45 -5.62
N GLN A 53 3.02 9.42 -5.57
CA GLN A 53 4.32 9.24 -4.95
C GLN A 53 4.14 9.55 -3.46
N ILE A 54 4.22 8.52 -2.63
CA ILE A 54 4.41 8.68 -1.19
C ILE A 54 5.59 9.64 -1.04
N SER A 55 5.38 10.78 -0.38
CA SER A 55 6.39 11.80 -0.23
C SER A 55 7.69 11.18 0.29
N SER A 56 8.83 11.47 -0.34
CA SER A 56 10.15 11.02 0.10
C SER A 56 10.36 11.09 1.63
N PRO A 57 9.96 12.16 2.35
CA PRO A 57 10.07 12.19 3.81
C PRO A 57 9.21 11.13 4.54
N THR A 58 8.03 10.80 4.02
CA THR A 58 7.13 9.78 4.61
C THR A 58 7.75 8.38 4.49
N LEU A 59 8.34 8.05 3.35
CA LEU A 59 9.04 6.77 3.17
C LEU A 59 10.23 6.68 4.15
N ILE A 60 11.06 7.73 4.22
CA ILE A 60 12.22 7.77 5.10
C ILE A 60 11.81 7.58 6.57
N ALA A 61 10.75 8.26 7.02
CA ALA A 61 10.26 8.13 8.39
C ALA A 61 9.81 6.70 8.74
N ILE A 62 9.09 6.04 7.82
CA ILE A 62 8.64 4.65 8.00
C ILE A 62 9.83 3.70 8.08
N VAL A 63 10.79 3.81 7.15
CA VAL A 63 11.98 2.94 7.12
C VAL A 63 12.84 3.14 8.36
N ALA A 64 13.02 4.38 8.82
CA ALA A 64 13.73 4.69 10.05
C ALA A 64 13.03 4.10 11.29
N SER A 65 11.70 4.16 11.36
CA SER A 65 10.94 3.59 12.48
C SER A 65 11.04 2.07 12.54
N ILE A 66 10.94 1.40 11.39
CA ILE A 66 11.06 -0.06 11.28
C ILE A 66 12.47 -0.52 11.65
N SER A 67 13.51 0.15 11.15
CA SER A 67 14.90 -0.23 11.42
C SER A 67 15.25 -0.10 12.91
N VAL A 68 14.85 1.01 13.55
CA VAL A 68 15.05 1.21 14.99
C VAL A 68 14.32 0.14 15.79
N SER A 69 13.06 -0.15 15.47
CA SER A 69 12.29 -1.19 16.15
C SER A 69 12.95 -2.56 16.02
N ALA A 70 13.32 -2.97 14.81
CA ALA A 70 13.96 -4.26 14.55
C ALA A 70 15.28 -4.43 15.32
N VAL A 71 16.11 -3.38 15.37
CA VAL A 71 17.38 -3.38 16.12
C VAL A 71 17.12 -3.54 17.62
N LEU A 72 16.16 -2.80 18.18
CA LEU A 72 15.81 -2.91 19.60
C LEU A 72 15.30 -4.32 19.94
N PHE A 73 14.41 -4.89 19.11
CA PHE A 73 13.92 -6.26 19.29
C PHE A 73 15.05 -7.28 19.22
N ALA A 74 15.96 -7.17 18.23
CA ALA A 74 17.09 -8.07 18.10
C ALA A 74 18.03 -7.99 19.31
N ILE A 75 18.33 -6.78 19.79
CA ILE A 75 19.14 -6.56 20.99
C ILE A 75 18.48 -7.21 22.21
N ARG A 76 17.19 -6.93 22.46
CA ARG A 76 16.44 -7.50 23.58
C ARG A 76 16.42 -9.03 23.52
N TYR A 77 16.12 -9.61 22.35
CA TYR A 77 16.11 -11.05 22.13
C TYR A 77 17.49 -11.68 22.38
N PHE A 78 18.55 -11.05 21.89
CA PHE A 78 19.92 -11.52 22.10
C PHE A 78 20.32 -11.51 23.59
N PHE A 79 20.00 -10.43 24.32
CA PHE A 79 20.26 -10.35 25.75
C PHE A 79 19.47 -11.39 26.55
N LEU A 80 18.19 -11.61 26.24
CA LEU A 80 17.37 -12.66 26.88
C LEU A 80 17.95 -14.05 26.62
N SER A 81 18.33 -14.32 25.37
CA SER A 81 18.93 -15.60 24.96
C SER A 81 20.26 -15.86 25.68
N LYS A 82 21.09 -14.83 25.87
CA LYS A 82 22.33 -14.95 26.66
C LYS A 82 22.04 -15.21 28.15
N ARG A 83 21.01 -14.59 28.74
CA ARG A 83 20.64 -14.82 30.14
C ARG A 83 20.04 -16.19 30.38
N ALA A 84 19.33 -16.76 29.40
CA ALA A 84 18.87 -18.14 29.46
C ALA A 84 20.07 -19.11 29.47
N LYS A 85 21.04 -18.91 28.56
CA LYS A 85 22.28 -19.71 28.49
C LYS A 85 23.12 -19.68 29.77
N THR A 86 23.12 -18.59 30.53
CA THR A 86 23.85 -18.53 31.82
C THR A 86 23.13 -19.24 32.96
N LYS A 87 21.82 -19.50 32.86
CA LYS A 87 21.08 -20.27 33.87
C LYS A 87 21.28 -21.78 33.73
N ASP A 88 21.60 -22.23 32.52
CA ASP A 88 21.93 -23.65 32.26
C ASP A 88 23.34 -24.04 32.77
N MET A 89 24.19 -23.08 33.16
CA MET A 89 25.55 -23.33 33.67
C MET A 89 25.74 -23.00 35.17
N THR A 90 24.64 -22.81 35.92
CA THR A 90 24.65 -22.71 37.40
C THR A 90 23.66 -23.70 38.03
N SER A 91 23.26 -24.73 37.27
CA SER A 91 22.60 -25.93 37.79
C SER A 91 23.40 -27.18 37.41
N GLN A 92 24.73 -27.10 37.52
CA GLN A 92 25.60 -28.22 37.89
C GLN A 92 26.63 -27.70 38.88
#